data_AF-A0A1I3T1R7-F1
#
_entry.id   AF-A0A1I3T1R7-F1
#
_cell.length_a   1.000
_cell.length_b   1.000
_cell.length_c   1.000
_cell.angle_alpha   90.00
_cell.angle_beta   90.00
_cell.angle_gamma   90.00
#
_symmetry.space_group_name_H-M   'P 1'
#
loop_
_entity.id
_entity.type
_entity.pdbx_description
1 polymer ?
#
loop_
_entity_poly.entity_id
_entity_poly.type
_entity_poly.pdbx_seq_one_letter_code
_entity_poly.pdbx_strand_id
1 'polypeptide(L)'
;MRMVRNLNEKAYEEIIEELEKGFEELSMKYNHFSPGAYPRPTRINVEGRDFPFPLAAEIYHVYLYLVGEGHQPEHMYETTRSICDLVWFNPFTQASDFSIEWERWERTKIGFFVRCSFIAMALENGEPINSKQLSLMAGISPTAVIKQIKEGKLKGEKYDREWSIQAEDALTFLKLQWENSRGGTPYAKNFSR
;
A
#
# COMPACT_ATOMS: atom_id res chain seq x y z
N MET A 1 -14.36 -4.34 -3.17
CA MET A 1 -14.55 -3.32 -2.11
C MET A 1 -13.28 -2.52 -2.02
N ARG A 2 -13.33 -1.18 -1.99
CA ARG A 2 -12.10 -0.37 -1.87
C ARG A 2 -11.52 -0.52 -0.48
N MET A 3 -10.28 -0.97 -0.40
CA MET A 3 -9.56 -1.17 0.86
C MET A 3 -8.79 0.07 1.28
N VAL A 4 -8.18 0.76 0.29
CA VAL A 4 -7.31 1.90 0.55
C VAL A 4 -7.95 3.18 0.03
N ARG A 5 -8.32 4.08 0.93
CA ARG A 5 -9.02 5.31 0.55
C ARG A 5 -8.14 6.26 -0.27
N ASN A 6 -6.89 6.45 0.12
CA ASN A 6 -6.03 7.50 -0.45
C ASN A 6 -5.16 7.02 -1.63
N LEU A 7 -5.41 5.83 -2.16
CA LEU A 7 -4.70 5.29 -3.33
C LEU A 7 -5.47 5.58 -4.62
N ASN A 8 -4.87 6.29 -5.57
CA ASN A 8 -5.50 6.65 -6.85
C ASN A 8 -4.53 6.42 -8.02
N GLU A 9 -5.00 6.61 -9.26
CA GLU A 9 -4.18 6.38 -10.46
C GLU A 9 -2.90 7.21 -10.46
N LYS A 10 -2.98 8.48 -10.08
CA LYS A 10 -1.80 9.35 -9.91
C LYS A 10 -0.78 8.76 -8.93
N ALA A 11 -1.23 8.23 -7.79
CA ALA A 11 -0.34 7.60 -6.82
C ALA A 11 0.30 6.32 -7.38
N TYR A 12 -0.41 5.56 -8.21
CA TYR A 12 0.15 4.42 -8.95
C TYR A 12 1.23 4.87 -9.94
N GLU A 13 0.97 5.91 -10.74
CA GLU A 13 1.96 6.46 -11.68
C GLU A 13 3.24 6.92 -10.95
N GLU A 14 3.08 7.65 -9.84
CA GLU A 14 4.20 8.10 -8.99
C GLU A 14 5.03 6.90 -8.44
N ILE A 15 4.39 5.78 -8.09
CA ILE A 15 5.06 4.55 -7.65
C ILE A 15 5.88 3.96 -8.81
N ILE A 16 5.31 3.87 -10.01
CA ILE A 16 6.01 3.32 -11.18
C ILE A 16 7.20 4.19 -11.56
N GLU A 17 7.06 5.52 -11.55
CA GLU A 17 8.16 6.46 -11.81
C GLU A 17 9.31 6.31 -10.79
N GLU A 18 8.98 6.11 -9.51
CA GLU A 18 9.98 5.90 -8.45
C GLU A 18 10.75 4.59 -8.67
N LEU A 19 10.09 3.52 -9.13
CA LEU A 19 10.72 2.25 -9.48
C LEU A 19 11.55 2.33 -10.75
N GLU A 20 11.08 3.04 -11.79
CA GLU A 20 11.86 3.28 -13.01
C GLU A 20 13.19 3.97 -12.69
N LYS A 21 13.15 5.04 -11.88
CA LYS A 21 14.37 5.72 -11.42
C LYS A 21 15.31 4.76 -10.69
N GLY A 22 14.77 3.89 -9.84
CA GLY A 22 15.57 2.86 -9.17
C GLY A 22 16.23 1.87 -10.12
N PHE A 23 15.54 1.44 -11.17
CA PHE A 23 16.14 0.62 -12.23
C PHE A 23 17.26 1.38 -12.96
N GLU A 24 17.06 2.65 -13.30
CA GLU A 24 18.09 3.45 -13.97
C GLU A 24 19.35 3.61 -13.13
N GLU A 25 19.19 3.87 -11.83
CA GLU A 25 20.29 3.96 -10.87
C GLU A 25 21.05 2.64 -10.74
N LEU A 26 20.33 1.52 -10.65
CA LEU A 26 20.91 0.17 -10.66
C LEU A 26 21.70 -0.11 -11.93
N SER A 27 21.16 0.26 -13.10
CA SER A 27 21.84 0.08 -14.39
C SER A 27 23.11 0.91 -14.50
N MET A 28 23.09 2.16 -14.02
CA MET A 28 24.28 3.02 -13.97
C MET A 28 25.37 2.40 -13.07
N LYS A 29 24.98 1.85 -11.92
CA LYS A 29 25.91 1.15 -11.02
C LYS A 29 26.46 -0.12 -11.63
N TYR A 30 25.61 -0.93 -12.27
CA TYR A 30 26.07 -2.14 -12.94
C TYR A 30 27.09 -1.82 -14.03
N ASN A 31 26.83 -0.77 -14.83
CA ASN A 31 27.78 -0.29 -15.83
C ASN A 31 29.11 0.19 -15.22
N HIS A 32 29.12 0.74 -14.00
CA HIS A 32 30.36 1.10 -13.31
C HIS A 32 31.26 -0.12 -13.04
N PHE A 33 30.67 -1.26 -12.65
CA PHE A 33 31.41 -2.50 -12.38
C PHE A 33 31.62 -3.36 -13.64
N SER A 34 30.78 -3.21 -14.66
CA SER A 34 30.83 -3.93 -15.93
C SER A 34 30.59 -2.94 -17.09
N PRO A 35 31.62 -2.22 -17.54
CA PRO A 35 31.50 -1.19 -18.57
C PRO A 35 30.84 -1.70 -19.86
N GLY A 36 29.85 -0.96 -20.35
CA GLY A 36 29.09 -1.29 -21.55
C GLY A 36 27.81 -2.09 -21.28
N ALA A 37 27.60 -2.57 -20.06
CA ALA A 37 26.38 -3.27 -19.69
C ALA A 37 25.34 -2.30 -19.10
N TYR A 38 24.26 -2.07 -19.85
CA TYR A 38 23.12 -1.26 -19.44
C TYR A 38 21.87 -2.12 -19.45
N PRO A 39 21.64 -2.97 -18.43
CA PRO A 39 20.38 -3.70 -18.34
C PRO A 39 19.24 -2.68 -18.35
N ARG A 40 18.27 -2.86 -19.24
CA ARG A 40 17.06 -2.03 -19.27
C ARG A 40 15.87 -2.93 -18.97
N PRO A 41 14.91 -2.46 -18.15
CA PRO A 41 13.68 -3.20 -17.96
C PRO A 41 13.00 -3.46 -19.31
N THR A 42 12.45 -4.66 -19.48
CA THR A 42 11.79 -5.05 -20.74
C THR A 42 10.34 -4.61 -20.68
N ARG A 43 9.94 -3.72 -21.59
CA ARG A 43 8.53 -3.34 -21.76
C ARG A 43 7.69 -4.55 -22.15
N ILE A 44 6.49 -4.64 -21.60
CA ILE A 44 5.53 -5.70 -21.91
C ILE A 44 4.16 -5.12 -22.19
N ASN A 45 3.34 -5.84 -22.94
CA ASN A 45 1.92 -5.57 -23.11
C ASN A 45 1.13 -6.69 -22.42
N VAL A 46 0.22 -6.32 -21.52
CA VAL A 46 -0.67 -7.25 -20.83
C VAL A 46 -2.09 -6.78 -21.05
N GLU A 47 -2.92 -7.62 -21.65
CA GLU A 47 -4.35 -7.35 -21.92
C GLU A 47 -4.59 -6.02 -22.67
N GLY A 48 -3.67 -5.64 -23.57
CA GLY A 48 -3.78 -4.41 -24.35
C GLY A 48 -3.29 -3.15 -23.64
N ARG A 49 -2.77 -3.24 -22.40
CA ARG A 49 -2.10 -2.15 -21.70
C ARG A 49 -0.57 -2.35 -21.74
N ASP A 50 0.15 -1.29 -22.08
CA ASP A 50 1.61 -1.27 -22.06
C ASP A 50 2.14 -0.95 -20.65
N PHE A 51 3.16 -1.70 -20.24
CA PHE A 51 3.86 -1.52 -18.96
C PHE A 51 5.36 -1.33 -19.19
N PRO A 52 6.01 -0.48 -18.37
CA PRO A 52 7.45 -0.22 -18.51
C PRO A 52 8.30 -1.45 -18.21
N PHE A 53 7.80 -2.36 -17.35
CA PHE A 53 8.46 -3.61 -16.97
C PHE A 53 7.47 -4.60 -16.37
N PRO A 54 7.82 -5.91 -16.26
CA PRO A 54 6.89 -6.94 -15.76
C PRO A 54 6.34 -6.66 -14.36
N LEU A 55 7.21 -6.25 -13.43
CA LEU A 55 6.80 -5.88 -12.06
C LEU A 55 5.75 -4.75 -12.04
N ALA A 56 5.70 -3.85 -13.04
CA ALA A 56 4.70 -2.79 -13.08
C ALA A 56 3.29 -3.35 -13.36
N ALA A 57 3.19 -4.40 -14.18
CA ALA A 57 1.92 -5.09 -14.41
C ALA A 57 1.44 -5.78 -13.12
N GLU A 58 2.33 -6.46 -12.40
CA GLU A 58 2.02 -7.08 -11.11
C GLU A 58 1.55 -6.04 -10.08
N ILE A 59 2.26 -4.92 -9.95
CA ILE A 59 1.87 -3.79 -9.09
C ILE A 59 0.50 -3.25 -9.49
N TYR A 60 0.19 -3.19 -10.78
CA TYR A 60 -1.12 -2.73 -11.24
C TYR A 60 -2.26 -3.64 -10.79
N HIS A 61 -2.07 -4.97 -10.83
CA HIS A 61 -3.07 -5.90 -10.30
C HIS A 61 -3.25 -5.75 -8.78
N VAL A 62 -2.16 -5.55 -8.04
CA VAL A 62 -2.24 -5.24 -6.60
C VAL A 62 -2.96 -3.91 -6.36
N TYR A 63 -2.67 -2.88 -7.15
CA TYR A 63 -3.36 -1.60 -7.11
C TYR A 63 -4.86 -1.76 -7.33
N LEU A 64 -5.28 -2.45 -8.39
CA LEU A 64 -6.69 -2.70 -8.71
C LEU A 64 -7.41 -3.37 -7.56
N TYR A 65 -6.79 -4.37 -6.94
CA TYR A 65 -7.31 -5.02 -5.76
C TYR A 65 -7.49 -4.04 -4.58
N LEU A 66 -6.46 -3.26 -4.25
CA LEU A 66 -6.51 -2.28 -3.15
C LEU A 66 -7.55 -1.17 -3.35
N VAL A 67 -7.78 -0.74 -4.59
CA VAL A 67 -8.83 0.23 -4.92
C VAL A 67 -10.21 -0.40 -5.08
N GLY A 68 -10.30 -1.73 -5.02
CA GLY A 68 -11.54 -2.51 -5.03
C GLY A 68 -12.12 -2.77 -6.42
N GLU A 69 -11.29 -2.63 -7.47
CA GLU A 69 -11.61 -2.84 -8.89
C GLU A 69 -11.08 -4.19 -9.42
N GLY A 70 -10.35 -4.95 -8.60
CA GLY A 70 -9.85 -6.28 -8.93
C GLY A 70 -9.99 -7.28 -7.79
N HIS A 71 -9.70 -8.54 -8.10
CA HIS A 71 -9.54 -9.61 -7.11
C HIS A 71 -8.11 -9.63 -6.56
N GLN A 72 -7.93 -10.24 -5.39
CA GLN A 72 -6.60 -10.42 -4.80
C GLN A 72 -5.70 -11.20 -5.79
N PRO A 73 -4.52 -10.67 -6.15
CA PRO A 73 -3.58 -11.39 -7.00
C PRO A 73 -3.02 -12.63 -6.29
N GLU A 74 -2.87 -13.73 -7.02
CA GLU A 74 -2.32 -15.00 -6.49
C GLU A 74 -0.92 -14.82 -5.90
N HIS A 75 -0.09 -13.99 -6.55
CA HIS A 75 1.30 -13.74 -6.15
C HIS A 75 1.50 -12.36 -5.50
N MET A 76 0.48 -11.86 -4.77
CA MET A 76 0.54 -10.54 -4.15
C MET A 76 1.69 -10.40 -3.14
N TYR A 77 1.98 -11.47 -2.39
CA TYR A 77 3.09 -11.48 -1.43
C TYR A 77 4.45 -11.39 -2.14
N GLU A 78 4.66 -12.18 -3.19
CA GLU A 78 5.88 -12.20 -4.00
C GLU A 78 6.09 -10.87 -4.72
N THR A 79 5.02 -10.29 -5.25
CA THR A 79 5.04 -8.95 -5.87
C THR A 79 5.51 -7.92 -4.85
N THR A 80 4.87 -7.90 -3.67
CA THR A 80 5.20 -6.96 -2.59
C THR A 80 6.63 -7.13 -2.10
N ARG A 81 7.10 -8.38 -1.98
CA ARG A 81 8.48 -8.71 -1.62
C ARG A 81 9.47 -8.26 -2.69
N SER A 82 9.16 -8.44 -3.98
CA SER A 82 10.01 -8.00 -5.09
C SER A 82 10.19 -6.47 -5.09
N ILE A 83 9.15 -5.71 -4.71
CA ILE A 83 9.26 -4.26 -4.49
C ILE A 83 10.22 -3.95 -3.35
N CYS A 84 10.07 -4.64 -2.20
CA CYS A 84 10.99 -4.48 -1.06
C CYS A 84 12.43 -4.82 -1.44
N ASP A 85 12.65 -5.91 -2.18
CA ASP A 85 13.97 -6.32 -2.64
C ASP A 85 14.55 -5.29 -3.60
N LEU A 86 13.76 -4.77 -4.55
CA LEU A 86 14.23 -3.70 -5.45
C LEU A 86 14.62 -2.45 -4.68
N VAL A 87 13.83 -2.03 -3.69
CA VAL A 87 14.18 -0.93 -2.79
C VAL A 87 15.45 -1.23 -2.00
N TRP A 88 15.63 -2.46 -1.55
CA TRP A 88 16.78 -2.88 -0.74
C TRP A 88 18.07 -2.95 -1.56
N PHE A 89 17.98 -3.41 -2.81
CA PHE A 89 19.07 -3.42 -3.77
C PHE A 89 19.30 -2.03 -4.39
N ASN A 90 18.27 -1.17 -4.42
CA ASN A 90 18.42 0.22 -4.78
C ASN A 90 19.12 0.97 -3.62
N PRO A 91 20.29 1.54 -3.85
CA PRO A 91 20.95 2.42 -2.88
C PRO A 91 20.16 3.72 -2.65
N PHE A 92 19.14 3.71 -1.80
CA PHE A 92 18.87 4.90 -0.98
C PHE A 92 20.05 5.24 -0.03
N THR A 93 21.08 4.39 -0.06
CA THR A 93 22.40 4.61 0.49
C THR A 93 23.11 5.68 -0.32
N GLN A 94 23.25 6.89 0.26
CA GLN A 94 24.40 7.70 -0.09
C GLN A 94 25.63 6.80 0.06
N ALA A 95 26.53 6.82 -0.93
CA ALA A 95 27.67 5.90 -1.03
C ALA A 95 28.55 5.84 0.25
N SER A 96 28.35 6.77 1.19
CA SER A 96 29.01 6.87 2.47
C SER A 96 28.34 6.17 3.66
N ASP A 97 27.03 5.89 3.66
CA ASP A 97 26.33 5.49 4.91
C ASP A 97 25.71 4.09 4.88
N PHE A 98 25.25 3.57 3.75
CA PHE A 98 24.58 2.26 3.68
C PHE A 98 23.37 2.04 4.63
N SER A 99 22.95 3.03 5.44
CA SER A 99 21.75 2.91 6.26
C SER A 99 20.47 3.25 5.47
N ILE A 100 19.51 2.32 5.50
CA ILE A 100 18.13 2.59 5.13
C ILE A 100 17.42 3.01 6.42
N GLU A 101 17.12 4.31 6.56
CA GLU A 101 16.24 4.77 7.63
C GLU A 101 14.80 4.32 7.31
N TRP A 102 14.38 3.22 7.96
CA TRP A 102 13.05 2.62 7.76
C TRP A 102 11.91 3.63 7.86
N GLU A 103 11.99 4.57 8.81
CA GLU A 103 11.00 5.65 8.96
C GLU A 103 10.87 6.55 7.73
N ARG A 104 11.96 6.74 6.98
CA ARG A 104 11.97 7.57 5.78
C ARG A 104 11.37 6.81 4.61
N TRP A 105 11.68 5.52 4.48
CA TRP A 105 11.12 4.67 3.44
C TRP A 105 9.61 4.47 3.59
N GLU A 106 9.10 4.25 4.81
CA GLU A 106 7.65 4.10 5.05
C GLU A 106 6.82 5.31 4.64
N ARG A 107 7.45 6.48 4.52
CA ARG A 107 6.82 7.74 4.12
C ARG A 107 6.83 7.97 2.61
N THR A 108 7.53 7.13 1.84
CA THR A 108 7.49 7.14 0.36
C THR A 108 6.17 6.59 -0.16
N LYS A 109 5.89 6.81 -1.45
CA LYS A 109 4.69 6.28 -2.10
C LYS A 109 4.77 4.76 -2.23
N ILE A 110 5.94 4.24 -2.56
CA ILE A 110 6.24 2.80 -2.56
C ILE A 110 6.03 2.21 -1.16
N GLY A 111 6.61 2.81 -0.13
CA GLY A 111 6.47 2.34 1.25
C GLY A 111 5.01 2.34 1.73
N PHE A 112 4.26 3.40 1.41
CA PHE A 112 2.81 3.46 1.66
C PHE A 112 2.07 2.32 0.97
N PHE A 113 2.35 2.06 -0.32
CA PHE A 113 1.71 1.01 -1.10
C PHE A 113 2.00 -0.39 -0.56
N VAL A 114 3.26 -0.68 -0.25
CA VAL A 114 3.68 -1.96 0.33
C VAL A 114 2.99 -2.20 1.68
N ARG A 115 2.94 -1.19 2.56
CA ARG A 115 2.26 -1.31 3.86
C ARG A 115 0.77 -1.60 3.69
N CYS A 116 0.10 -0.88 2.79
CA CYS A 116 -1.31 -1.14 2.48
C CYS A 116 -1.52 -2.57 1.96
N SER A 117 -0.59 -3.06 1.13
CA SER A 117 -0.63 -4.41 0.57
C SER A 117 -0.52 -5.48 1.66
N PHE A 118 0.44 -5.35 2.59
CA PHE A 118 0.56 -6.26 3.72
C PHE A 118 -0.65 -6.23 4.65
N ILE A 119 -1.21 -5.06 4.93
CA ILE A 119 -2.43 -4.93 5.75
C ILE A 119 -3.62 -5.59 5.05
N ALA A 120 -3.77 -5.40 3.74
CA ALA A 120 -4.84 -6.04 2.97
C ALA A 120 -4.74 -7.57 3.02
N MET A 121 -3.54 -8.14 2.83
CA MET A 121 -3.32 -9.59 2.95
C MET A 121 -3.64 -10.11 4.36
N ALA A 122 -3.23 -9.38 5.41
CA ALA A 122 -3.57 -9.74 6.80
C ALA A 122 -5.09 -9.77 7.02
N LEU A 123 -5.82 -8.78 6.49
CA LEU A 123 -7.29 -8.73 6.59
C LEU A 123 -7.97 -9.91 5.87
N GLU A 124 -7.51 -10.29 4.67
CA GLU A 124 -8.04 -11.46 3.95
C GLU A 124 -7.77 -12.76 4.70
N ASN A 125 -6.63 -12.87 5.37
CA ASN A 125 -6.28 -14.02 6.21
C ASN A 125 -7.06 -14.06 7.54
N GLY A 126 -7.93 -13.08 7.80
CA GLY A 126 -8.69 -12.98 9.05
C GLY A 126 -7.84 -12.49 10.23
N GLU A 127 -6.66 -11.95 9.99
CA GLU A 127 -5.75 -11.48 11.04
C GLU A 127 -6.20 -10.10 11.57
N PRO A 128 -6.13 -9.87 12.89
CA PRO A 128 -6.45 -8.59 13.47
C PRO A 128 -5.40 -7.54 13.11
N ILE A 129 -5.84 -6.29 12.99
CA ILE A 129 -4.97 -5.15 12.71
C ILE A 129 -5.06 -4.10 13.82
N ASN A 130 -4.03 -3.28 13.97
CA ASN A 130 -4.05 -2.21 14.95
C ASN A 130 -4.69 -0.92 14.42
N SER A 131 -4.97 0.03 15.32
CA SER A 131 -5.59 1.31 14.96
C SER A 131 -4.76 2.15 13.98
N LYS A 132 -3.43 2.04 13.99
CA LYS A 132 -2.55 2.74 13.04
C LYS A 132 -2.68 2.15 11.64
N GLN A 133 -2.70 0.82 11.52
CA GLN A 133 -2.92 0.12 10.26
C GLN A 133 -4.30 0.45 9.69
N LEU A 134 -5.36 0.40 10.51
CA LEU A 134 -6.70 0.79 10.05
C LEU A 134 -6.75 2.26 9.61
N SER A 135 -6.07 3.15 10.32
CA SER A 135 -6.01 4.58 9.96
C SER A 135 -5.38 4.81 8.57
N LEU A 136 -4.36 4.01 8.24
CA LEU A 136 -3.67 4.05 6.95
C LEU A 136 -4.63 3.65 5.82
N MET A 137 -5.34 2.54 5.98
CA MET A 137 -6.29 2.01 5.00
C MET A 137 -7.48 2.97 4.81
N ALA A 138 -8.06 3.44 5.91
CA ALA A 138 -9.23 4.31 5.92
C ALA A 138 -8.93 5.76 5.49
N GLY A 139 -7.66 6.17 5.46
CA GLY A 139 -7.25 7.53 5.13
C GLY A 139 -7.71 8.58 6.16
N ILE A 140 -7.76 8.20 7.44
CA ILE A 140 -8.13 9.08 8.56
C ILE A 140 -7.02 9.06 9.63
N SER A 141 -7.04 9.98 10.59
CA SER A 141 -6.03 9.99 11.65
C SER A 141 -6.20 8.81 12.63
N PRO A 142 -5.12 8.29 13.25
CA PRO A 142 -5.21 7.28 14.31
C PRO A 142 -6.14 7.72 15.45
N THR A 143 -6.11 9.01 15.81
CA THR A 143 -7.00 9.59 16.83
C THR A 143 -8.47 9.49 16.43
N ALA A 144 -8.79 9.65 15.14
CA ALA A 144 -10.15 9.48 14.64
C ALA A 144 -10.60 8.02 14.76
N VAL A 145 -9.75 7.04 14.43
CA VAL A 145 -10.03 5.61 14.63
C VAL A 145 -10.32 5.33 16.11
N ILE A 146 -9.44 5.77 17.01
CA ILE A 146 -9.60 5.58 18.45
C ILE A 146 -10.91 6.22 18.95
N LYS A 147 -11.30 7.37 18.41
CA LYS A 147 -12.57 8.02 18.72
C LYS A 147 -13.75 7.14 18.30
N GLN A 148 -13.73 6.54 17.10
CA GLN A 148 -14.78 5.61 16.65
C GLN A 148 -14.91 4.40 17.58
N ILE A 149 -13.78 3.88 18.09
CA ILE A 149 -13.78 2.77 19.05
C ILE A 149 -14.43 3.19 20.37
N LYS A 150 -14.00 4.33 20.93
CA LYS A 150 -14.55 4.86 22.20
C LYS A 150 -16.04 5.21 22.13
N GLU A 151 -16.53 5.61 20.96
CA GLU A 151 -17.94 5.90 20.71
C GLU A 151 -18.78 4.63 20.43
N GLY A 152 -18.17 3.44 20.44
CA GLY A 152 -18.86 2.17 20.18
C GLY A 152 -19.23 1.95 18.71
N LYS A 153 -18.71 2.78 17.79
CA LYS A 153 -18.97 2.68 16.34
C LYS A 153 -18.03 1.69 15.64
N LEU A 154 -16.93 1.33 16.28
CA LEU A 154 -15.97 0.33 15.84
C LEU A 154 -15.63 -0.55 17.04
N LYS A 155 -15.70 -1.86 16.88
CA LYS A 155 -15.24 -2.78 17.92
C LYS A 155 -13.71 -2.82 17.90
N GLY A 156 -13.12 -2.81 19.09
CA GLY A 156 -11.69 -2.93 19.27
C GLY A 156 -11.37 -3.32 20.70
N GLU A 157 -10.31 -4.09 20.86
CA GLU A 157 -9.82 -4.55 22.14
C GLU A 157 -8.48 -3.90 22.43
N LYS A 158 -8.31 -3.38 23.64
CA LYS A 158 -7.05 -2.72 24.02
C LYS A 158 -6.08 -3.75 24.60
N TYR A 159 -4.97 -3.97 23.90
CA TYR A 159 -3.86 -4.81 24.34
C TYR A 159 -2.65 -3.93 24.64
N ASP A 160 -2.27 -3.86 25.92
CA ASP A 160 -1.24 -2.94 26.44
C ASP A 160 -1.46 -1.49 25.98
N ARG A 161 -0.65 -1.00 25.03
CA ARG A 161 -0.69 0.38 24.52
C ARG A 161 -1.40 0.53 23.18
N GLU A 162 -1.81 -0.57 22.54
CA GLU A 162 -2.41 -0.54 21.21
C GLU A 162 -3.85 -1.09 21.21
N TRP A 163 -4.65 -0.63 20.24
CA TRP A 163 -5.98 -1.18 19.99
C TRP A 163 -5.86 -2.20 18.87
N SER A 164 -6.38 -3.40 19.10
CA SER A 164 -6.52 -4.48 18.13
C SER A 164 -7.96 -4.53 17.63
N ILE A 165 -8.14 -4.66 16.32
CA ILE A 165 -9.43 -4.66 15.62
C ILE A 165 -9.47 -5.93 14.78
N GLN A 166 -10.50 -6.76 14.98
CA GLN A 166 -10.67 -7.99 14.20
C GLN A 166 -10.90 -7.68 12.72
N ALA A 167 -10.45 -8.57 11.83
CA ALA A 167 -10.50 -8.36 10.39
C ALA A 167 -11.92 -8.03 9.89
N GLU A 168 -12.94 -8.76 10.37
CA GLU A 168 -14.33 -8.55 9.99
C GLU A 168 -14.84 -7.13 10.34
N ASP A 169 -14.53 -6.66 11.55
CA ASP A 169 -14.90 -5.31 12.01
C ASP A 169 -14.16 -4.23 11.21
N ALA A 170 -12.87 -4.45 10.90
CA ALA A 170 -12.07 -3.55 10.08
C ALA A 170 -12.59 -3.45 8.64
N LEU A 171 -12.89 -4.57 8.00
CA LEU A 171 -13.43 -4.61 6.64
C LEU A 171 -14.80 -3.93 6.56
N THR A 172 -15.68 -4.19 7.54
CA THR A 172 -16.98 -3.53 7.66
C THR A 172 -16.82 -2.01 7.78
N PHE A 173 -15.88 -1.57 8.63
CA PHE A 173 -15.58 -0.16 8.80
C PHE A 173 -15.08 0.49 7.51
N LEU A 174 -14.13 -0.14 6.80
CA LEU A 174 -13.59 0.36 5.53
C LEU A 174 -14.69 0.50 4.47
N LYS A 175 -15.59 -0.49 4.38
CA LYS A 175 -16.76 -0.43 3.49
C LYS A 175 -17.65 0.78 3.78
N LEU A 176 -18.00 1.00 5.04
CA LEU A 176 -18.83 2.13 5.45
C LEU A 176 -18.16 3.47 5.18
N GLN A 177 -16.84 3.59 5.44
CA GLN A 177 -16.09 4.80 5.13
C GLN A 177 -16.10 5.11 3.63
N TRP A 178 -15.98 4.08 2.79
CA TRP A 178 -16.05 4.23 1.34
C TRP A 178 -17.43 4.68 0.86
N GLU A 179 -18.50 4.05 1.33
CA GLU A 179 -19.88 4.42 0.99
C GLU A 179 -20.18 5.87 1.37
N ASN A 180 -19.77 6.30 2.57
CA ASN A 180 -19.90 7.68 3.04
C ASN A 180 -19.09 8.70 2.22
N SER A 181 -18.07 8.26 1.49
CA SER A 181 -17.27 9.16 0.63
C SER A 181 -17.85 9.31 -0.78
N ARG A 182 -18.63 8.32 -1.27
CA ARG A 182 -19.32 8.37 -2.57
C ARG A 182 -20.64 9.12 -2.49
N GLY A 183 -21.34 9.02 -1.37
CA GLY A 183 -22.50 9.86 -1.08
C GLY A 183 -22.03 11.18 -0.49
N GLY A 184 -22.10 12.29 -1.21
CA GLY A 184 -21.83 13.64 -0.69
C GLY A 184 -22.77 14.11 0.44
N THR A 185 -23.49 13.20 1.08
CA THR A 185 -24.26 13.42 2.30
C THR A 185 -23.63 12.60 3.41
N PRO A 186 -23.13 13.23 4.49
CA PRO A 186 -22.80 12.47 5.69
C PRO A 186 -24.05 11.72 6.12
N TYR A 187 -23.93 10.44 6.48
CA TYR A 187 -24.95 9.74 7.28
C TYR A 187 -25.06 10.42 8.65
N ALA A 188 -25.58 11.63 8.66
CA ALA A 188 -26.24 12.27 9.77
C ALA A 188 -27.73 12.08 9.51
N LYS A 189 -28.29 10.97 10.00
CA LYS A 189 -29.59 10.94 10.68
C LYS A 189 -29.95 9.53 11.14
N ASN A 190 -30.30 9.48 12.42
CA ASN A 190 -31.18 8.53 13.08
C ASN A 190 -30.55 7.23 13.63
N PHE A 191 -29.88 7.37 14.76
CA PHE A 191 -30.16 6.48 15.89
C PHE A 191 -30.54 7.32 17.10
N SER A 192 -31.84 7.59 17.21
CA SER A 192 -32.48 8.12 18.40
C SER A 192 -33.18 6.97 19.12
N ARG A 193 -32.60 6.49 20.22
CA ARG A 193 -33.17 6.38 21.57
C ARG A 193 -32.32 5.44 22.41
#